data_AF-A0A936ABJ0-F1
#
_entry.id   AF-A0A936ABJ0-F1
#
_cell.length_a   1.000
_cell.length_b   1.000
_cell.length_c   1.000
_cell.angle_alpha   90.00
_cell.angle_beta   90.00
_cell.angle_gamma   90.00
#
_symmetry.space_group_name_H-M   'P 1'
#
loop_
_entity.id
_entity.type
_entity.pdbx_description
1 polymer ?
#
loop_
_entity_poly.entity_id
_entity_poly.type
_entity_poly.pdbx_seq_one_letter_code
_entity_poly.pdbx_strand_id
1 'polypeptide(L)'
;MRPHKYGVSLFIEAPVDLLLAATELNEWAWQTARQVAETHAPGHPLAGDEGMAFETMRRMVSAEQHPDFRAFHAEMSAAHQPLLWDDERVTLGLGRFCRGVDWHRIDGHVLPVNAAESGDAVPVPVALVTGSNGKTTSVRLLSAMLRAQGYSTAHNCTDGLYLNGERLARGDYSGPQGAREVLRHPLTEAAVLETARGGMLRRGLAFTAVDVALVTNVSDDHFGEYGIDTLDELAETKLMVAKSLKPEGRLVLNADDPMLARYGATRWPHIDWFGFDGEHPLLRAAEVSVFVQDGDMILREGSRGRSRGRIDDMPLAVHGLARYNIANLMGAALVAWRLGVGADIVRHVLERFGRQHEDNPGRLQRYRIRGFDVLTDYAHNPDGLGKLLEVGRALNPNGRLALVLGQAGNRDNTEILALADVALAWKPDLIVLKDLQGYMRGRAFGEIPHLIREHLLDCGFDEKRLRQEQAEIDAVRACLDWANPGDILVLPVHAATAQPWLLRNRCSTRVASRTHPGHGVEPPPSRFGTAGSSVLPKGSRSAPATSMVSPGIALPSQASIATSPSAGRQVVTRAVHEPIG
;
A
#
# COMPACT_ATOMS: atom_id res chain seq x y z
N MET A 1 -3.24 6.39 -28.45
CA MET A 1 -2.03 7.04 -27.89
C MET A 1 -2.47 8.13 -26.92
N ARG A 2 -1.76 8.30 -25.81
CA ARG A 2 -1.98 9.40 -24.86
C ARG A 2 -0.67 10.20 -24.71
N PRO A 3 -0.61 11.46 -25.16
CA PRO A 3 0.55 12.31 -24.94
C PRO A 3 0.68 12.68 -23.46
N HIS A 4 1.90 12.86 -22.99
CA HIS A 4 2.25 13.37 -21.67
C HIS A 4 3.42 14.35 -21.78
N LYS A 5 3.73 15.08 -20.70
CA LYS A 5 4.70 16.20 -20.72
C LYS A 5 6.06 15.83 -21.33
N TYR A 6 6.51 14.59 -21.12
CA TYR A 6 7.82 14.08 -21.55
C TYR A 6 7.75 12.91 -22.54
N GLY A 7 6.63 12.70 -23.26
CA GLY A 7 6.51 11.60 -24.21
C GLY A 7 5.09 11.16 -24.54
N VAL A 8 4.93 9.89 -24.92
CA VAL A 8 3.65 9.30 -25.28
C VAL A 8 3.51 7.91 -24.68
N SER A 9 2.31 7.57 -24.22
CA SER A 9 1.91 6.19 -23.93
C SER A 9 1.13 5.63 -25.11
N LEU A 10 1.63 4.53 -25.68
CA LEU A 10 0.92 3.77 -26.71
C LEU A 10 0.02 2.74 -26.03
N PHE A 11 -1.22 2.64 -26.52
CA PHE A 11 -2.18 1.66 -26.05
C PHE A 11 -2.85 1.03 -27.26
N ILE A 12 -2.99 -0.28 -27.23
CA ILE A 12 -3.76 -1.06 -28.20
C ILE A 12 -4.83 -1.81 -27.43
N GLU A 13 -6.07 -1.72 -27.89
CA GLU A 13 -7.14 -2.57 -27.41
C GLU A 13 -7.05 -3.92 -28.12
N ALA A 14 -7.10 -5.00 -27.35
CA ALA A 14 -7.09 -6.35 -27.86
C ALA A 14 -8.11 -7.22 -27.10
N PRO A 15 -8.62 -8.28 -27.75
CA PRO A 15 -9.36 -9.32 -27.06
C PRO A 15 -8.60 -9.87 -25.85
N VAL A 16 -9.33 -10.34 -24.84
CA VAL A 16 -8.76 -10.79 -23.56
C VAL A 16 -7.80 -11.98 -23.71
N ASP A 17 -7.96 -12.75 -24.77
CA ASP A 17 -7.18 -13.91 -25.18
C ASP A 17 -6.10 -13.59 -26.22
N LEU A 18 -5.77 -12.31 -26.44
CA LEU A 18 -4.75 -11.85 -27.39
C LEU A 18 -3.84 -10.77 -26.80
N LEU A 19 -3.72 -10.73 -25.47
CA LEU A 19 -3.01 -9.67 -24.77
C LEU A 19 -1.48 -9.83 -24.86
N LEU A 20 -0.96 -11.04 -24.97
CA LEU A 20 0.48 -11.29 -25.15
C LEU A 20 0.92 -10.87 -26.55
N ALA A 21 0.19 -11.28 -27.59
CA ALA A 21 0.44 -10.85 -28.96
C ALA A 21 0.30 -9.33 -29.12
N ALA A 22 -0.69 -8.71 -28.46
CA ALA A 22 -0.81 -7.25 -28.44
C ALA A 22 0.34 -6.57 -27.66
N THR A 23 0.91 -7.25 -26.66
CA THR A 23 2.10 -6.77 -25.93
C THR A 23 3.32 -6.76 -26.82
N GLU A 24 3.57 -7.89 -27.50
CA GLU A 24 4.67 -8.01 -28.44
C GLU A 24 4.54 -7.00 -29.59
N LEU A 25 3.33 -6.79 -30.12
CA LEU A 25 3.08 -5.80 -31.17
C LEU A 25 3.44 -4.38 -30.73
N ASN A 26 3.09 -4.00 -29.49
CA ASN A 26 3.47 -2.71 -28.93
C ASN A 26 4.99 -2.58 -28.76
N GLU A 27 5.65 -3.64 -28.28
CA GLU A 27 7.10 -3.66 -28.11
C GLU A 27 7.83 -3.55 -29.45
N TRP A 28 7.40 -4.31 -30.46
CA TRP A 28 7.93 -4.22 -31.82
C TRP A 28 7.73 -2.83 -32.41
N ALA A 29 6.53 -2.26 -32.30
CA ALA A 29 6.23 -0.92 -32.82
C ALA A 29 7.10 0.15 -32.14
N TRP A 30 7.30 0.03 -30.83
CA TRP A 30 8.13 0.92 -30.04
C TRP A 30 9.62 0.84 -30.45
N GLN A 31 10.19 -0.36 -30.47
CA GLN A 31 11.60 -0.55 -30.79
C GLN A 31 11.91 -0.18 -32.25
N THR A 32 10.98 -0.45 -33.17
CA THR A 32 11.11 -0.02 -34.57
C THR A 32 11.12 1.51 -34.67
N ALA A 33 10.24 2.20 -33.95
CA ALA A 33 10.24 3.66 -33.90
C ALA A 33 11.55 4.22 -33.29
N ARG A 34 12.08 3.58 -32.24
CA ARG A 34 13.35 3.99 -31.62
C ARG A 34 14.54 3.83 -32.55
N GLN A 35 14.61 2.76 -33.35
CA GLN A 35 15.71 2.58 -34.31
C GLN A 35 15.75 3.68 -35.38
N VAL A 36 14.61 4.28 -35.72
CA VAL A 36 14.56 5.44 -36.63
C VAL A 36 15.09 6.70 -35.94
N ALA A 37 14.86 6.83 -34.63
CA ALA A 37 15.18 8.03 -33.86
C ALA A 37 16.59 8.02 -33.20
N GLU A 38 17.15 6.85 -32.90
CA GLU A 38 18.37 6.67 -32.11
C GLU A 38 19.37 5.74 -32.84
N THR A 39 20.59 6.23 -33.09
CA THR A 39 21.66 5.49 -33.80
C THR A 39 22.11 4.18 -33.12
N HIS A 40 21.88 4.04 -31.81
CA HIS A 40 22.30 2.88 -31.01
C HIS A 40 21.17 2.31 -30.13
N ALA A 41 19.90 2.42 -30.57
CA ALA A 41 18.80 1.82 -29.83
C ALA A 41 18.98 0.30 -29.68
N PRO A 42 18.59 -0.29 -28.53
CA PRO A 42 18.41 -1.74 -28.44
C PRO A 42 17.47 -2.19 -29.57
N GLY A 43 17.87 -3.20 -30.34
CA GLY A 43 17.04 -3.69 -31.42
C GLY A 43 16.00 -4.70 -30.95
N HIS A 44 14.80 -4.64 -31.54
CA HIS A 44 13.92 -5.81 -31.56
C HIS A 44 14.45 -6.79 -32.60
N PRO A 45 14.46 -8.12 -32.35
CA PRO A 45 14.93 -9.11 -33.32
C PRO A 45 14.24 -9.03 -34.68
N LEU A 46 13.01 -8.52 -34.70
CA LEU A 46 12.15 -8.36 -35.88
C LEU A 46 12.09 -6.92 -36.42
N ALA A 47 12.92 -6.00 -35.91
CA ALA A 47 12.94 -4.63 -36.40
C ALA A 47 13.65 -4.58 -37.77
N GLY A 48 13.07 -3.87 -38.73
CA GLY A 48 13.59 -3.73 -40.10
C GLY A 48 13.11 -4.79 -41.11
N ASP A 49 12.38 -5.82 -40.66
CA ASP A 49 11.70 -6.79 -41.54
C ASP A 49 10.22 -6.89 -41.13
N GLU A 50 9.41 -6.01 -41.70
CA GLU A 50 7.96 -5.96 -41.44
C GLU A 50 7.27 -7.28 -41.82
N GLY A 51 7.73 -7.95 -42.88
CA GLY A 51 7.15 -9.21 -43.34
C GLY A 51 7.29 -10.31 -42.31
N MET A 52 8.52 -10.50 -41.80
CA MET A 52 8.81 -11.46 -40.74
C MET A 52 8.14 -11.09 -39.41
N ALA A 53 8.09 -9.79 -39.09
CA ALA A 53 7.38 -9.30 -37.91
C ALA A 53 5.89 -9.69 -37.96
N PHE A 54 5.18 -9.36 -39.04
CA PHE A 54 3.77 -9.69 -39.19
C PHE A 54 3.51 -11.20 -39.23
N GLU A 55 4.38 -11.99 -39.86
CA GLU A 55 4.25 -13.45 -39.84
C GLU A 55 4.39 -14.01 -38.41
N THR A 56 5.38 -13.53 -37.65
CA THR A 56 5.59 -13.93 -36.25
C THR A 56 4.39 -13.56 -35.39
N MET A 57 3.89 -12.32 -35.50
CA MET A 57 2.70 -11.85 -34.78
C MET A 57 1.46 -12.68 -35.12
N ARG A 58 1.25 -13.04 -36.40
CA ARG A 58 0.14 -13.93 -36.80
C ARG A 58 0.25 -15.32 -36.16
N ARG A 59 1.46 -15.89 -36.09
CA ARG A 59 1.70 -17.17 -35.42
C ARG A 59 1.43 -17.07 -33.92
N MET A 60 1.85 -15.98 -33.27
CA MET A 60 1.56 -15.71 -31.86
C MET A 60 0.06 -15.59 -31.61
N VAL A 61 -0.66 -14.79 -32.41
CA VAL A 61 -2.12 -14.69 -32.36
C VAL A 61 -2.77 -16.07 -32.51
N SER A 62 -2.32 -16.87 -33.48
CA SER A 62 -2.88 -18.22 -33.70
C SER A 62 -2.60 -19.17 -32.54
N ALA A 63 -1.49 -19.00 -31.81
CA ALA A 63 -1.12 -19.83 -30.68
C ALA A 63 -1.78 -19.38 -29.37
N GLU A 64 -2.02 -18.08 -29.21
CA GLU A 64 -2.61 -17.49 -28.01
C GLU A 64 -4.16 -17.52 -28.03
N GLN A 65 -4.77 -17.35 -29.21
CA GLN A 65 -6.21 -17.21 -29.34
C GLN A 65 -6.96 -18.35 -28.62
N HIS A 66 -7.97 -17.96 -27.85
CA HIS A 66 -8.82 -18.89 -27.13
C HIS A 66 -10.28 -18.44 -27.25
N PRO A 67 -10.94 -18.74 -28.40
CA PRO A 67 -12.29 -18.26 -28.68
C PRO A 67 -13.32 -18.64 -27.60
N ASP A 68 -13.24 -19.84 -27.03
CA ASP A 68 -14.16 -20.25 -25.97
C ASP A 68 -13.96 -19.46 -24.68
N PHE A 69 -12.71 -19.18 -24.29
CA PHE A 69 -12.44 -18.32 -23.14
C PHE A 69 -12.92 -16.91 -23.39
N ARG A 70 -12.76 -16.38 -24.62
CA ARG A 70 -13.28 -15.07 -24.99
C ARG A 70 -14.81 -15.01 -24.85
N ALA A 71 -15.51 -16.03 -25.36
CA ALA A 71 -16.96 -16.15 -25.24
C ALA A 71 -17.39 -16.27 -23.77
N PHE A 72 -16.76 -17.15 -23.01
CA PHE A 72 -17.00 -17.35 -21.58
C PHE A 72 -16.73 -16.09 -20.75
N HIS A 73 -15.62 -15.39 -21.00
CA HIS A 73 -15.30 -14.12 -20.35
C HIS A 73 -16.38 -13.07 -20.63
N ALA A 74 -16.85 -12.96 -21.88
CA ALA A 74 -17.92 -12.04 -22.25
C ALA A 74 -19.24 -12.40 -21.54
N GLU A 75 -19.60 -13.68 -21.50
CA GLU A 75 -20.78 -14.18 -20.79
C GLU A 75 -20.72 -13.89 -19.29
N MET A 76 -19.62 -14.27 -18.62
CA MET A 76 -19.43 -14.05 -17.18
C MET A 76 -19.41 -12.56 -16.85
N SER A 77 -18.80 -11.72 -17.70
CA SER A 77 -18.81 -10.27 -17.53
C SER A 77 -20.22 -9.69 -17.64
N ALA A 78 -21.01 -10.12 -18.63
CA ALA A 78 -22.39 -9.69 -18.81
C ALA A 78 -23.30 -10.14 -17.65
N ALA A 79 -23.03 -11.31 -17.09
CA ALA A 79 -23.75 -11.85 -15.93
C ALA A 79 -23.18 -11.38 -14.58
N HIS A 80 -22.20 -10.47 -14.57
CA HIS A 80 -21.48 -9.98 -13.38
C HIS A 80 -20.98 -11.11 -12.46
N GLN A 81 -20.60 -12.24 -13.06
CA GLN A 81 -20.07 -13.39 -12.33
C GLN A 81 -18.63 -13.10 -11.90
N PRO A 82 -18.21 -13.59 -10.71
CA PRO A 82 -16.87 -13.39 -10.21
C PRO A 82 -15.86 -14.23 -11.00
N LEU A 83 -15.29 -13.63 -12.05
CA LEU A 83 -14.26 -14.21 -12.88
C LEU A 83 -12.89 -13.59 -12.57
N LEU A 84 -11.90 -14.42 -12.29
CA LEU A 84 -10.49 -14.05 -12.10
C LEU A 84 -9.66 -14.80 -13.12
N TRP A 85 -8.65 -14.15 -13.68
CA TRP A 85 -7.71 -14.80 -14.58
C TRP A 85 -6.36 -14.08 -14.55
N ASP A 86 -5.31 -14.84 -14.85
CA ASP A 86 -3.93 -14.39 -15.02
C ASP A 86 -3.22 -15.33 -16.00
N ASP A 87 -1.90 -15.33 -16.04
CA ASP A 87 -1.11 -16.12 -16.99
C ASP A 87 -1.02 -17.61 -16.61
N GLU A 88 -1.47 -17.98 -15.41
CA GLU A 88 -1.42 -19.37 -14.91
C GLU A 88 -2.77 -20.06 -14.96
N ARG A 89 -3.86 -19.34 -14.62
CA ARG A 89 -5.19 -19.94 -14.48
C ARG A 89 -6.36 -18.99 -14.70
N VAL A 90 -7.48 -19.59 -15.08
CA VAL A 90 -8.82 -19.00 -15.01
C VAL A 90 -9.53 -19.53 -13.77
N THR A 91 -10.23 -18.67 -13.04
CA THR A 91 -11.00 -19.04 -11.84
C THR A 91 -12.38 -18.40 -11.88
N LEU A 92 -13.42 -19.21 -11.77
CA LEU A 92 -14.79 -18.76 -11.56
C LEU A 92 -15.15 -18.94 -10.08
N GLY A 93 -15.83 -17.97 -9.48
CA GLY A 93 -16.17 -18.01 -8.05
C GLY A 93 -15.08 -17.39 -7.16
N LEU A 94 -15.44 -17.15 -5.90
CA LEU A 94 -14.59 -16.59 -4.86
C LEU A 94 -14.51 -17.56 -3.67
N GLY A 95 -13.45 -17.46 -2.89
CA GLY A 95 -13.32 -18.22 -1.65
C GLY A 95 -13.43 -19.74 -1.84
N ARG A 96 -14.18 -20.42 -0.97
CA ARG A 96 -14.44 -21.87 -1.07
C ARG A 96 -15.15 -22.31 -2.35
N PHE A 97 -15.77 -21.36 -3.04
CA PHE A 97 -16.51 -21.60 -4.29
C PHE A 97 -15.65 -21.36 -5.53
N CYS A 98 -14.38 -20.98 -5.38
CA CYS A 98 -13.44 -20.92 -6.50
C CYS A 98 -13.34 -22.27 -7.21
N ARG A 99 -13.48 -22.23 -8.53
CA ARG A 99 -13.21 -23.33 -9.45
C ARG A 99 -12.19 -22.83 -10.46
N GLY A 100 -10.97 -23.35 -10.36
CA GLY A 100 -9.84 -22.94 -11.18
C GLY A 100 -9.44 -24.01 -12.18
N VAL A 101 -9.06 -23.59 -13.38
CA VAL A 101 -8.39 -24.43 -14.38
C VAL A 101 -7.11 -23.71 -14.78
N ASP A 102 -5.98 -24.42 -14.73
CA ASP A 102 -4.71 -23.88 -15.20
C ASP A 102 -4.64 -23.93 -16.73
N TRP A 103 -4.10 -22.91 -17.40
CA TRP A 103 -4.08 -22.83 -18.88
C TRP A 103 -3.41 -24.03 -19.54
N HIS A 104 -2.33 -24.54 -18.94
CA HIS A 104 -1.57 -25.69 -19.44
C HIS A 104 -2.33 -27.03 -19.33
N ARG A 105 -3.51 -27.04 -18.68
CA ARG A 105 -4.37 -28.22 -18.53
C ARG A 105 -5.65 -28.12 -19.36
N ILE A 106 -5.79 -27.07 -20.17
CA ILE A 106 -6.90 -26.92 -21.12
C ILE A 106 -6.62 -27.79 -22.36
N ASP A 107 -6.37 -29.09 -22.15
CA ASP A 107 -6.42 -30.07 -23.22
C ASP A 107 -7.89 -30.39 -23.47
N GLY A 108 -8.52 -29.66 -24.39
CA GLY A 108 -9.92 -29.90 -24.80
C GLY A 108 -10.99 -28.95 -24.24
N HIS A 109 -10.67 -27.66 -24.07
CA HIS A 109 -11.66 -26.58 -23.86
C HIS A 109 -12.47 -26.62 -22.55
N VAL A 110 -12.01 -27.30 -21.51
CA VAL A 110 -12.76 -27.37 -20.24
C VAL A 110 -12.49 -26.12 -19.41
N LEU A 111 -13.31 -25.09 -19.61
CA LEU A 111 -13.36 -23.90 -18.75
C LEU A 111 -14.03 -24.21 -17.41
N PRO A 112 -13.79 -23.41 -16.36
CA PRO A 112 -14.48 -23.59 -15.09
C PRO A 112 -15.99 -23.53 -15.28
N VAL A 113 -16.68 -24.62 -14.93
CA VAL A 113 -18.16 -24.67 -14.92
C VAL A 113 -18.70 -23.96 -13.69
N ASN A 114 -19.82 -23.26 -13.89
CA ASN A 114 -20.50 -22.54 -12.83
C ASN A 114 -21.10 -23.54 -11.82
N ALA A 115 -20.62 -23.51 -10.57
CA ALA A 115 -21.18 -24.32 -9.49
C ALA A 115 -22.55 -23.80 -8.99
N ALA A 116 -23.02 -22.66 -9.49
CA ALA A 116 -24.29 -22.05 -9.11
C ALA A 116 -25.54 -22.85 -9.53
N GLU A 117 -25.40 -24.06 -10.09
CA GLU A 117 -26.50 -25.03 -10.12
C GLU A 117 -26.92 -25.48 -8.70
N SER A 118 -26.07 -25.27 -7.69
CA SER A 118 -26.45 -25.38 -6.28
C SER A 118 -26.78 -24.00 -5.72
N GLY A 119 -28.04 -23.76 -5.38
CA GLY A 119 -28.55 -22.51 -4.75
C GLY A 119 -27.99 -22.20 -3.35
N ASP A 120 -26.84 -22.76 -2.99
CA ASP A 120 -26.19 -22.70 -1.68
C ASP A 120 -24.95 -21.78 -1.64
N ALA A 121 -24.60 -21.13 -2.76
CA ALA A 121 -23.45 -20.22 -2.83
C ALA A 121 -23.76 -18.90 -2.09
N VAL A 122 -23.15 -18.72 -0.92
CA VAL A 122 -23.19 -17.45 -0.18
C VAL A 122 -22.29 -16.43 -0.90
N PRO A 123 -22.81 -15.25 -1.30
CA PRO A 123 -21.99 -14.20 -1.91
C PRO A 123 -20.86 -13.75 -0.98
N VAL A 124 -19.65 -13.60 -1.53
CA VAL A 124 -18.49 -13.03 -0.81
C VAL A 124 -18.52 -11.51 -1.00
N PRO A 125 -18.80 -10.69 0.03
CA PRO A 125 -18.71 -9.24 -0.06
C PRO A 125 -17.28 -8.79 -0.33
N VAL A 126 -17.13 -7.86 -1.27
CA VAL A 126 -15.83 -7.31 -1.68
C VAL A 126 -15.84 -5.78 -1.60
N ALA A 127 -14.96 -5.23 -0.78
CA ALA A 127 -14.62 -3.80 -0.80
C ALA A 127 -13.32 -3.56 -1.57
N LEU A 128 -13.25 -2.45 -2.29
CA LEU A 128 -12.02 -1.98 -2.95
C LEU A 128 -11.65 -0.59 -2.43
N VAL A 129 -10.39 -0.37 -2.05
CA VAL A 129 -9.92 0.88 -1.45
C VAL A 129 -8.77 1.46 -2.27
N THR A 130 -8.92 2.72 -2.67
CA THR A 130 -7.85 3.51 -3.28
C THR A 130 -7.80 4.92 -2.68
N GLY A 131 -6.79 5.70 -3.05
CA GLY A 131 -6.50 7.01 -2.47
C GLY A 131 -5.03 7.39 -2.56
N SER A 132 -4.68 8.65 -2.33
CA SER A 132 -3.28 9.03 -2.11
C SER A 132 -2.83 8.55 -0.74
N ASN A 133 -3.53 8.97 0.32
CA ASN A 133 -3.25 8.62 1.71
C ASN A 133 -4.42 7.85 2.37
N GLY A 134 -4.14 7.05 3.41
CA GLY A 134 -5.18 6.39 4.22
C GLY A 134 -5.71 5.03 3.73
N LYS A 135 -5.22 4.52 2.59
CA LYS A 135 -5.63 3.22 2.02
C LYS A 135 -5.46 2.06 3.01
N THR A 136 -4.25 1.83 3.48
CA THR A 136 -3.93 0.70 4.38
C THR A 136 -4.68 0.76 5.70
N THR A 137 -4.81 1.96 6.28
CA THR A 137 -5.61 2.17 7.49
C THR A 137 -7.08 1.76 7.25
N SER A 138 -7.67 2.21 6.14
CA SER A 138 -9.07 1.91 5.80
C SER A 138 -9.27 0.41 5.51
N VAL A 139 -8.33 -0.23 4.80
CA VAL A 139 -8.37 -1.67 4.51
C VAL A 139 -8.35 -2.49 5.80
N ARG A 140 -7.48 -2.14 6.75
CA ARG A 140 -7.38 -2.85 8.04
C ARG A 140 -8.58 -2.60 8.94
N LEU A 141 -9.10 -1.36 8.98
CA LEU A 141 -10.34 -1.03 9.68
C LEU A 141 -11.52 -1.86 9.14
N LEU A 142 -11.70 -1.90 7.83
CA LEU A 142 -12.75 -2.68 7.18
C LEU A 142 -12.61 -4.18 7.45
N SER A 143 -11.39 -4.70 7.34
CA SER A 143 -11.09 -6.10 7.67
C SER A 143 -11.43 -6.41 9.14
N ALA A 144 -11.13 -5.51 10.07
CA ALA A 144 -11.49 -5.66 11.48
C ALA A 144 -13.01 -5.64 11.70
N MET A 145 -13.74 -4.75 11.03
CA MET A 145 -15.22 -4.68 11.07
C MET A 145 -15.88 -5.93 10.53
N LEU A 146 -15.46 -6.41 9.36
CA LEU A 146 -15.98 -7.63 8.74
C LEU A 146 -15.65 -8.87 9.57
N ARG A 147 -14.46 -8.93 10.18
CA ARG A 147 -14.09 -10.04 11.07
C ARG A 147 -14.92 -10.02 12.36
N ALA A 148 -15.16 -8.83 12.93
CA ALA A 148 -16.04 -8.68 14.09
C ALA A 148 -17.50 -9.02 13.79
N GLN A 149 -17.92 -8.89 12.52
CA GLN A 149 -19.22 -9.37 12.02
C GLN A 149 -19.32 -10.89 11.91
N GLY A 150 -18.18 -11.60 11.96
CA GLY A 150 -18.13 -13.06 11.90
C GLY A 150 -17.67 -13.62 10.55
N TYR A 151 -17.28 -12.77 9.58
CA TYR A 151 -16.68 -13.25 8.34
C TYR A 151 -15.25 -13.74 8.55
N SER A 152 -14.87 -14.81 7.86
CA SER A 152 -13.47 -15.09 7.59
C SER A 152 -12.94 -14.10 6.54
N THR A 153 -12.13 -13.11 6.95
CA THR A 153 -11.75 -11.96 6.11
C THR A 153 -10.37 -12.12 5.49
N ALA A 154 -10.24 -11.75 4.21
CA ALA A 154 -8.95 -11.66 3.54
C ALA A 154 -8.70 -10.26 2.97
N HIS A 155 -7.46 -9.77 3.02
CA HIS A 155 -7.12 -8.49 2.43
C HIS A 155 -5.67 -8.40 1.95
N ASN A 156 -5.46 -7.62 0.90
CA ASN A 156 -4.14 -7.25 0.40
C ASN A 156 -3.89 -5.76 0.68
N CYS A 157 -2.66 -5.39 1.03
CA CYS A 157 -2.28 -4.01 1.26
C CYS A 157 -0.79 -3.76 0.99
N THR A 158 -0.33 -2.53 1.26
CA THR A 158 1.07 -2.09 1.02
C THR A 158 2.14 -2.98 1.68
N ASP A 159 1.82 -3.75 2.72
CA ASP A 159 2.83 -4.54 3.46
C ASP A 159 2.56 -6.06 3.56
N GLY A 160 1.49 -6.55 2.95
CA GLY A 160 1.27 -7.99 2.89
C GLY A 160 -0.09 -8.45 2.39
N LEU A 161 -0.23 -9.78 2.46
CA LEU A 161 -1.48 -10.50 2.35
C LEU A 161 -1.87 -11.01 3.72
N TYR A 162 -3.15 -10.92 4.04
CA TYR A 162 -3.66 -11.27 5.35
C TYR A 162 -4.94 -12.07 5.25
N LEU A 163 -5.11 -13.02 6.17
CA LEU A 163 -6.31 -13.81 6.37
C LEU A 163 -6.63 -13.85 7.86
N ASN A 164 -7.84 -13.46 8.25
CA ASN A 164 -8.29 -13.42 9.64
C ASN A 164 -7.37 -12.62 10.58
N GLY A 165 -6.64 -11.64 10.02
CA GLY A 165 -5.66 -10.81 10.70
C GLY A 165 -4.26 -11.43 10.82
N GLU A 166 -4.07 -12.67 10.38
CA GLU A 166 -2.75 -13.29 10.26
C GLU A 166 -2.12 -12.96 8.91
N ARG A 167 -0.82 -12.67 8.90
CA ARG A 167 -0.10 -12.34 7.68
C ARG A 167 0.31 -13.62 6.95
N LEU A 168 -0.19 -13.81 5.74
CA LEU A 168 0.15 -14.92 4.85
C LEU A 168 1.46 -14.68 4.10
N ALA A 169 1.65 -13.44 3.60
CA ALA A 169 2.83 -13.05 2.84
C ALA A 169 3.23 -11.62 3.18
N ARG A 170 4.53 -11.32 3.08
CA ARG A 170 5.10 -9.98 3.31
C ARG A 170 5.58 -9.40 1.98
N GLY A 171 5.27 -8.15 1.73
CA GLY A 171 5.66 -7.43 0.51
C GLY A 171 4.60 -6.42 0.11
N ASP A 172 4.86 -5.67 -0.96
CA ASP A 172 3.85 -4.77 -1.52
C ASP A 172 2.87 -5.57 -2.38
N TYR A 173 1.68 -5.81 -1.82
CA TYR A 173 0.58 -6.49 -2.48
C TYR A 173 -0.56 -5.54 -2.85
N SER A 174 -0.33 -4.23 -2.91
CA SER A 174 -1.34 -3.20 -3.22
C SER A 174 -1.75 -3.13 -4.71
N GLY A 175 -1.87 -4.29 -5.38
CA GLY A 175 -2.20 -4.39 -6.80
C GLY A 175 -2.81 -5.74 -7.19
N PRO A 176 -2.98 -6.01 -8.50
CA PRO A 176 -3.82 -7.11 -8.97
C PRO A 176 -3.43 -8.51 -8.52
N GLN A 177 -2.13 -8.77 -8.35
CA GLN A 177 -1.68 -10.06 -7.82
C GLN A 177 -2.24 -10.31 -6.42
N GLY A 178 -2.08 -9.35 -5.50
CA GLY A 178 -2.57 -9.50 -4.14
C GLY A 178 -4.07 -9.63 -4.06
N ALA A 179 -4.81 -8.87 -4.89
CA ALA A 179 -6.25 -8.99 -4.99
C ALA A 179 -6.71 -10.38 -5.45
N ARG A 180 -6.07 -10.96 -6.47
CA ARG A 180 -6.39 -12.31 -6.95
C ARG A 180 -6.09 -13.38 -5.90
N GLU A 181 -4.96 -13.29 -5.20
CA GLU A 181 -4.60 -14.23 -4.13
C GLU A 181 -5.66 -14.27 -3.01
N VAL A 182 -6.08 -13.11 -2.51
CA VAL A 182 -7.08 -13.06 -1.42
C VAL A 182 -8.46 -13.50 -1.88
N LEU A 183 -8.85 -13.17 -3.10
CA LEU A 183 -10.13 -13.58 -3.67
C LEU A 183 -10.20 -15.09 -3.97
N ARG A 184 -9.07 -15.70 -4.32
CA ARG A 184 -8.95 -17.16 -4.55
C ARG A 184 -8.80 -17.99 -3.28
N HIS A 185 -8.41 -17.37 -2.18
CA HIS A 185 -8.09 -18.12 -0.97
C HIS A 185 -9.34 -18.85 -0.44
N PRO A 186 -9.32 -20.18 -0.23
CA PRO A 186 -10.53 -20.98 0.07
C PRO A 186 -11.29 -20.56 1.33
N LEU A 187 -10.60 -19.95 2.30
CA LEU A 187 -11.20 -19.47 3.54
C LEU A 187 -11.76 -18.04 3.44
N THR A 188 -11.70 -17.39 2.28
CA THR A 188 -12.23 -16.03 2.13
C THR A 188 -13.75 -16.04 2.08
N GLU A 189 -14.37 -15.42 3.07
CA GLU A 189 -15.82 -15.16 3.14
C GLU A 189 -16.15 -13.68 3.02
N ALA A 190 -15.17 -12.78 3.18
CA ALA A 190 -15.24 -11.36 2.80
C ALA A 190 -13.85 -10.86 2.41
N ALA A 191 -13.76 -9.95 1.43
CA ALA A 191 -12.49 -9.44 0.93
C ALA A 191 -12.40 -7.91 0.95
N VAL A 192 -11.22 -7.38 1.31
CA VAL A 192 -10.93 -5.94 1.22
C VAL A 192 -9.66 -5.73 0.39
N LEU A 193 -9.79 -5.02 -0.72
CA LEU A 193 -8.76 -4.94 -1.74
C LEU A 193 -8.09 -3.56 -1.75
N GLU A 194 -6.83 -3.46 -1.35
CA GLU A 194 -6.06 -2.23 -1.59
C GLU A 194 -5.61 -2.17 -3.05
N THR A 195 -5.93 -1.08 -3.74
CA THR A 195 -5.45 -0.83 -5.11
C THR A 195 -4.70 0.49 -5.18
N ALA A 196 -3.38 0.41 -5.30
CA ALA A 196 -2.52 1.56 -5.53
C ALA A 196 -2.57 2.01 -6.99
N ARG A 197 -2.30 3.30 -7.19
CA ARG A 197 -2.27 3.95 -8.51
C ARG A 197 -1.34 3.22 -9.49
N GLY A 198 -0.12 2.89 -9.05
CA GLY A 198 0.85 2.18 -9.90
C GLY A 198 0.42 0.76 -10.26
N GLY A 199 -0.40 0.09 -9.44
CA GLY A 199 -1.02 -1.19 -9.80
C GLY A 199 -2.05 -1.01 -10.92
N MET A 200 -2.93 -0.02 -10.75
CA MET A 200 -4.00 0.28 -11.70
C MET A 200 -3.49 0.71 -13.08
N LEU A 201 -2.49 1.60 -13.13
CA LEU A 201 -1.95 2.09 -14.40
C LEU A 201 -1.11 1.06 -15.16
N ARG A 202 -0.49 0.11 -14.45
CA ARG A 202 0.36 -0.92 -15.08
C ARG A 202 -0.39 -2.19 -15.45
N ARG A 203 -1.42 -2.54 -14.68
CA ARG A 203 -2.03 -3.88 -14.70
C ARG A 203 -3.56 -3.86 -14.64
N GLY A 204 -4.16 -2.68 -14.80
CA GLY A 204 -5.60 -2.50 -14.72
C GLY A 204 -6.19 -2.78 -13.34
N LEU A 205 -7.52 -2.91 -13.32
CA LEU A 205 -8.28 -3.31 -12.14
C LEU A 205 -8.31 -4.85 -12.08
N ALA A 206 -8.03 -5.39 -10.89
CA ALA A 206 -7.87 -6.83 -10.71
C ALA A 206 -9.18 -7.63 -10.82
N PHE A 207 -10.29 -6.97 -10.51
CA PHE A 207 -11.59 -7.58 -10.31
C PHE A 207 -12.70 -6.56 -10.60
N THR A 208 -13.81 -7.01 -11.21
CA THR A 208 -14.85 -6.14 -11.75
C THR A 208 -16.26 -6.45 -11.21
N ALA A 209 -16.35 -7.19 -10.11
CA ALA A 209 -17.59 -7.44 -9.40
C ALA A 209 -17.47 -7.04 -7.92
N VAL A 210 -17.06 -5.79 -7.68
CA VAL A 210 -16.91 -5.18 -6.34
C VAL A 210 -18.25 -4.64 -5.86
N ASP A 211 -18.56 -4.83 -4.57
CA ASP A 211 -19.79 -4.32 -3.96
C ASP A 211 -19.68 -2.84 -3.59
N VAL A 212 -18.55 -2.44 -3.02
CA VAL A 212 -18.31 -1.06 -2.58
C VAL A 212 -16.87 -0.63 -2.86
N ALA A 213 -16.68 0.53 -3.48
CA ALA A 213 -15.35 1.10 -3.75
C ALA A 213 -15.17 2.42 -2.99
N LEU A 214 -14.11 2.54 -2.20
CA LEU A 214 -13.74 3.73 -1.44
C LEU A 214 -12.57 4.46 -2.11
N VAL A 215 -12.74 5.76 -2.35
CA VAL A 215 -11.63 6.67 -2.66
C VAL A 215 -11.44 7.62 -1.49
N THR A 216 -10.33 7.48 -0.75
CA THR A 216 -10.13 8.22 0.51
C THR A 216 -9.82 9.70 0.30
N ASN A 217 -8.94 10.01 -0.66
CA ASN A 217 -8.51 11.37 -1.04
C ASN A 217 -7.61 11.33 -2.29
N VAL A 218 -7.40 12.51 -2.87
CA VAL A 218 -6.46 12.81 -3.95
C VAL A 218 -5.57 13.96 -3.49
N SER A 219 -4.29 13.67 -3.34
CA SER A 219 -3.24 14.65 -3.04
C SER A 219 -2.02 14.41 -3.92
N ASP A 220 -1.18 15.43 -4.05
CA ASP A 220 0.10 15.39 -4.76
C ASP A 220 0.92 14.19 -4.31
N ASP A 221 1.14 13.26 -5.23
CA ASP A 221 1.94 12.06 -5.00
C ASP A 221 2.29 11.42 -6.35
N HIS A 222 3.60 11.25 -6.60
CA HIS A 222 4.16 10.55 -7.75
C HIS A 222 3.87 11.23 -9.11
N PHE A 223 4.05 12.55 -9.24
CA PHE A 223 3.98 13.19 -10.56
C PHE A 223 5.12 12.72 -11.49
N GLY A 224 4.90 12.78 -12.80
CA GLY A 224 5.85 12.31 -13.82
C GLY A 224 5.95 10.79 -13.97
N GLU A 225 5.29 10.01 -13.10
CA GLU A 225 5.21 8.55 -13.23
C GLU A 225 3.97 8.14 -14.04
N TYR A 226 4.12 7.19 -14.97
CA TYR A 226 3.03 6.57 -15.74
C TYR A 226 2.06 7.58 -16.42
N GLY A 227 2.58 8.73 -16.84
CA GLY A 227 1.80 9.77 -17.52
C GLY A 227 0.77 10.48 -16.63
N ILE A 228 1.08 10.65 -15.34
CA ILE A 228 0.30 11.49 -14.44
C ILE A 228 1.16 12.69 -14.05
N ASP A 229 0.80 13.85 -14.56
CA ASP A 229 1.52 15.10 -14.37
C ASP A 229 0.70 16.14 -13.58
N THR A 230 -0.59 15.84 -13.32
CA THR A 230 -1.52 16.76 -12.65
C THR A 230 -2.42 16.06 -11.63
N LEU A 231 -2.98 16.83 -10.69
CA LEU A 231 -4.00 16.35 -9.75
C LEU A 231 -5.26 15.87 -10.46
N ASP A 232 -5.68 16.56 -11.52
CA ASP A 232 -6.82 16.19 -12.35
C ASP A 232 -6.67 14.77 -12.88
N GLU A 233 -5.56 14.46 -13.55
CA GLU A 233 -5.27 13.11 -14.07
C GLU A 233 -5.19 12.06 -12.97
N LEU A 234 -4.67 12.44 -11.79
CA LEU A 234 -4.60 11.54 -10.64
C LEU A 234 -6.01 11.23 -10.10
N ALA A 235 -6.90 12.22 -10.02
CA ALA A 235 -8.29 12.04 -9.63
C ALA A 235 -9.04 11.14 -10.61
N GLU A 236 -8.88 11.37 -11.92
CA GLU A 236 -9.46 10.52 -12.96
C GLU A 236 -8.99 9.08 -12.84
N THR A 237 -7.70 8.89 -12.62
CA THR A 237 -7.11 7.56 -12.42
C THR A 237 -7.74 6.87 -11.23
N LYS A 238 -7.80 7.52 -10.06
CA LYS A 238 -8.37 6.89 -8.86
C LYS A 238 -9.86 6.60 -9.00
N LEU A 239 -10.62 7.43 -9.71
CA LEU A 239 -12.06 7.20 -9.94
C LEU A 239 -12.33 6.07 -10.94
N MET A 240 -11.32 5.55 -11.65
CA MET A 240 -11.49 4.36 -12.50
C MET A 240 -11.97 3.14 -11.71
N VAL A 241 -11.75 3.09 -10.39
CA VAL A 241 -12.28 2.03 -9.53
C VAL A 241 -13.80 1.86 -9.61
N ALA A 242 -14.53 2.90 -9.99
CA ALA A 242 -15.99 2.81 -10.20
C ALA A 242 -16.33 1.79 -11.31
N LYS A 243 -15.43 1.58 -12.29
CA LYS A 243 -15.60 0.57 -13.35
C LYS A 243 -15.54 -0.87 -12.84
N SER A 244 -15.08 -1.09 -11.60
CA SER A 244 -15.07 -2.41 -10.96
C SER A 244 -16.36 -2.73 -10.21
N LEU A 245 -17.29 -1.78 -10.07
CA LEU A 245 -18.50 -1.97 -9.29
C LEU A 245 -19.51 -2.85 -10.02
N LYS A 246 -20.23 -3.67 -9.25
CA LYS A 246 -21.49 -4.29 -9.70
C LYS A 246 -22.52 -3.20 -10.08
N PRO A 247 -23.59 -3.53 -10.82
CA PRO A 247 -24.64 -2.55 -11.17
C PRO A 247 -25.20 -1.78 -9.97
N GLU A 248 -25.46 -2.48 -8.86
CA GLU A 248 -25.95 -1.89 -7.59
C GLU A 248 -24.81 -1.44 -6.66
N GLY A 249 -23.56 -1.52 -7.12
CA GLY A 249 -22.38 -1.23 -6.33
C GLY A 249 -22.25 0.26 -6.00
N ARG A 250 -21.72 0.56 -4.82
CA ARG A 250 -21.62 1.92 -4.29
C ARG A 250 -20.20 2.47 -4.38
N LEU A 251 -20.07 3.67 -4.90
CA LEU A 251 -18.84 4.45 -4.81
C LEU A 251 -18.90 5.32 -3.55
N VAL A 252 -17.90 5.24 -2.68
CA VAL A 252 -17.80 6.01 -1.44
C VAL A 252 -16.70 7.05 -1.59
N LEU A 253 -17.05 8.32 -1.48
CA LEU A 253 -16.15 9.45 -1.74
C LEU A 253 -16.10 10.45 -0.56
N ASN A 254 -14.94 11.07 -0.41
CA ASN A 254 -14.73 12.17 0.53
C ASN A 254 -15.21 13.49 -0.08
N ALA A 255 -16.21 14.14 0.53
CA ALA A 255 -16.72 15.42 0.10
C ALA A 255 -15.82 16.60 0.48
N ASP A 256 -14.96 16.43 1.50
CA ASP A 256 -13.97 17.45 1.88
C ASP A 256 -12.78 17.49 0.92
N ASP A 257 -12.67 16.50 0.03
CA ASP A 257 -11.65 16.46 -1.03
C ASP A 257 -12.17 17.18 -2.28
N PRO A 258 -11.58 18.33 -2.67
CA PRO A 258 -12.09 19.12 -3.80
C PRO A 258 -12.07 18.38 -5.13
N MET A 259 -11.11 17.47 -5.32
CA MET A 259 -10.99 16.70 -6.56
C MET A 259 -12.07 15.63 -6.64
N LEU A 260 -12.31 14.91 -5.55
CA LEU A 260 -13.38 13.91 -5.51
C LEU A 260 -14.76 14.56 -5.58
N ALA A 261 -14.98 15.68 -4.89
CA ALA A 261 -16.21 16.45 -4.99
C ALA A 261 -16.50 16.90 -6.42
N ARG A 262 -15.49 17.44 -7.14
CA ARG A 262 -15.62 17.91 -8.52
C ARG A 262 -15.83 16.77 -9.53
N TYR A 263 -14.99 15.74 -9.47
CA TYR A 263 -14.97 14.68 -10.48
C TYR A 263 -15.95 13.54 -10.21
N GLY A 264 -16.23 13.24 -8.95
CA GLY A 264 -17.13 12.15 -8.56
C GLY A 264 -18.59 12.45 -8.90
N ALA A 265 -19.07 13.64 -8.52
CA ALA A 265 -20.49 14.01 -8.60
C ALA A 265 -21.11 13.96 -10.01
N THR A 266 -20.29 13.95 -11.05
CA THR A 266 -20.74 13.97 -12.46
C THR A 266 -20.59 12.63 -13.18
N ARG A 267 -19.93 11.63 -12.57
CA ARG A 267 -19.44 10.44 -13.28
C ARG A 267 -20.05 9.11 -12.85
N TRP A 268 -20.69 9.04 -11.69
CA TRP A 268 -21.28 7.79 -11.20
C TRP A 268 -22.65 8.04 -10.55
N PRO A 269 -23.67 7.22 -10.83
CA PRO A 269 -25.02 7.45 -10.32
C PRO A 269 -25.20 7.06 -8.84
N HIS A 270 -24.43 6.09 -8.34
CA HIS A 270 -24.61 5.51 -7.00
C HIS A 270 -23.44 5.88 -6.09
N ILE A 271 -23.45 7.11 -5.57
CA ILE A 271 -22.39 7.64 -4.71
C ILE A 271 -22.92 7.88 -3.30
N ASP A 272 -22.20 7.37 -2.31
CA ASP A 272 -22.34 7.76 -0.91
C ASP A 272 -21.17 8.66 -0.52
N TRP A 273 -21.44 9.63 0.35
CA TRP A 273 -20.47 10.67 0.70
C TRP A 273 -20.13 10.67 2.17
N PHE A 274 -18.87 10.90 2.50
CA PHE A 274 -18.47 11.26 3.85
C PHE A 274 -17.76 12.60 3.88
N GLY A 275 -17.79 13.28 5.02
CA GLY A 275 -17.13 14.57 5.20
C GLY A 275 -17.42 15.17 6.56
N PHE A 276 -16.71 16.22 6.97
CA PHE A 276 -16.88 16.77 8.32
C PHE A 276 -18.18 17.55 8.50
N ASP A 277 -18.65 18.25 7.47
CA ASP A 277 -19.83 19.11 7.55
C ASP A 277 -21.10 18.38 7.06
N GLY A 278 -22.01 18.07 7.98
CA GLY A 278 -23.29 17.42 7.68
C GLY A 278 -24.23 18.24 6.79
N GLU A 279 -24.03 19.56 6.71
CA GLU A 279 -24.75 20.49 5.84
C GLU A 279 -24.14 20.63 4.45
N HIS A 280 -22.98 20.01 4.21
CA HIS A 280 -22.35 20.01 2.90
C HIS A 280 -23.33 19.51 1.82
N PRO A 281 -23.50 20.23 0.68
CA PRO A 281 -24.53 19.89 -0.32
C PRO A 281 -24.48 18.45 -0.81
N LEU A 282 -23.28 17.91 -1.06
CA LEU A 282 -23.10 16.52 -1.47
C LEU A 282 -23.59 15.52 -0.41
N LEU A 283 -23.35 15.80 0.87
CA LEU A 283 -23.77 14.91 1.96
C LEU A 283 -25.28 14.96 2.15
N ARG A 284 -25.91 16.14 2.05
CA ARG A 284 -27.37 16.28 2.19
C ARG A 284 -28.14 15.65 1.03
N ALA A 285 -27.59 15.69 -0.17
CA ALA A 285 -28.20 15.09 -1.35
C ALA A 285 -27.99 13.57 -1.43
N ALA A 286 -27.02 13.02 -0.70
CA ALA A 286 -26.72 11.58 -0.72
C ALA A 286 -27.81 10.75 -0.04
N GLU A 287 -28.09 9.56 -0.60
CA GLU A 287 -28.95 8.56 0.04
C GLU A 287 -28.39 8.12 1.40
N VAL A 288 -27.07 7.88 1.45
CA VAL A 288 -26.34 7.58 2.68
C VAL A 288 -25.12 8.51 2.77
N SER A 289 -24.90 9.07 3.96
CA SER A 289 -23.72 9.88 4.27
C SER A 289 -23.19 9.63 5.68
N VAL A 290 -21.90 9.90 5.88
CA VAL A 290 -21.27 9.90 7.22
C VAL A 290 -20.59 11.24 7.49
N PHE A 291 -20.85 11.83 8.64
CA PHE A 291 -20.26 13.12 9.03
C PHE A 291 -20.05 13.25 10.53
N VAL A 292 -19.50 14.38 10.96
CA VAL A 292 -19.32 14.72 12.38
C VAL A 292 -20.35 15.76 12.80
N GLN A 293 -21.04 15.51 13.91
CA GLN A 293 -21.96 16.48 14.51
C GLN A 293 -21.84 16.39 16.03
N ASP A 294 -21.66 17.53 16.70
CA ASP A 294 -21.57 17.63 18.17
C ASP A 294 -20.53 16.68 18.81
N GLY A 295 -19.44 16.38 18.08
CA GLY A 295 -18.38 15.47 18.49
C GLY A 295 -18.69 13.97 18.28
N ASP A 296 -19.86 13.64 17.74
CA ASP A 296 -20.26 12.29 17.36
C ASP A 296 -20.07 12.05 15.85
N MET A 297 -19.69 10.82 15.49
CA MET A 297 -19.78 10.36 14.11
C MET A 297 -21.23 9.95 13.81
N ILE A 298 -21.86 10.62 12.86
CA ILE A 298 -23.25 10.37 12.45
C ILE A 298 -23.25 9.65 11.10
N LEU A 299 -23.95 8.52 11.03
CA LEU A 299 -24.36 7.91 9.75
C LEU A 299 -25.81 8.28 9.49
N ARG A 300 -26.07 8.93 8.36
CA ARG A 300 -27.40 9.34 7.89
C ARG A 300 -27.81 8.51 6.70
N GLU A 301 -29.00 7.93 6.78
CA GLU A 301 -29.71 7.27 5.67
C GLU A 301 -31.04 7.99 5.45
N GLY A 302 -31.20 8.60 4.28
CA GLY A 302 -32.30 9.53 4.01
C GLY A 302 -32.35 10.65 5.06
N SER A 303 -33.46 10.76 5.79
CA SER A 303 -33.64 11.75 6.87
C SER A 303 -33.22 11.28 8.26
N ARG A 304 -32.77 10.02 8.40
CA ARG A 304 -32.48 9.40 9.71
C ARG A 304 -30.97 9.39 9.97
N GLY A 305 -30.52 10.27 10.85
CA GLY A 305 -29.16 10.25 11.41
C GLY A 305 -29.08 9.37 12.66
N ARG A 306 -28.02 8.57 12.78
CA ARG A 306 -27.72 7.78 14.00
C ARG A 306 -26.24 7.86 14.32
N SER A 307 -25.92 8.05 15.60
CA SER A 307 -24.53 8.05 16.08
C SER A 307 -23.85 6.68 15.87
N ARG A 308 -22.55 6.72 15.63
CA ARG A 308 -21.61 5.59 15.56
C ARG A 308 -20.52 5.68 16.63
N GLY A 309 -20.70 6.57 17.61
CA GLY A 309 -19.79 6.80 18.72
C GLY A 309 -19.13 8.19 18.67
N ARG A 310 -18.60 8.60 19.82
CA ARG A 310 -17.89 9.88 19.96
C ARG A 310 -16.52 9.78 19.31
N ILE A 311 -16.12 10.84 18.62
CA ILE A 311 -14.78 10.95 18.03
C ILE A 311 -13.69 10.84 19.09
N ASP A 312 -13.91 11.37 20.29
CA ASP A 312 -12.94 11.33 21.39
C ASP A 312 -12.64 9.92 21.90
N ASP A 313 -13.58 8.99 21.74
CA ASP A 313 -13.47 7.61 22.16
C ASP A 313 -12.77 6.73 21.11
N MET A 314 -12.53 7.27 19.91
CA MET A 314 -11.87 6.57 18.80
C MET A 314 -10.34 6.77 18.87
N PRO A 315 -9.55 5.72 19.13
CA PRO A 315 -8.10 5.84 19.33
C PRO A 315 -7.36 6.48 18.16
N LEU A 316 -7.75 6.13 16.93
CA LEU A 316 -7.16 6.68 15.70
C LEU A 316 -7.46 8.17 15.48
N ALA A 317 -8.51 8.71 16.10
CA ALA A 317 -8.86 10.12 16.01
C ALA A 317 -7.99 11.01 16.93
N VAL A 318 -7.30 10.42 17.91
CA VAL A 318 -6.41 11.13 18.83
C VAL A 318 -7.13 12.32 19.49
N HIS A 319 -8.28 12.07 20.13
CA HIS A 319 -9.13 13.10 20.73
C HIS A 319 -9.49 14.24 19.75
N GLY A 320 -9.86 13.86 18.52
CA GLY A 320 -10.22 14.82 17.47
C GLY A 320 -9.03 15.41 16.70
N LEU A 321 -7.80 15.25 17.17
CA LEU A 321 -6.61 15.91 16.58
C LEU A 321 -6.21 15.32 15.23
N ALA A 322 -6.42 14.01 15.01
CA ALA A 322 -6.04 13.33 13.79
C ALA A 322 -7.17 13.35 12.75
N ARG A 323 -7.48 14.54 12.21
CA ARG A 323 -8.58 14.73 11.23
C ARG A 323 -8.51 13.77 10.04
N TYR A 324 -7.32 13.51 9.50
CA TYR A 324 -7.17 12.57 8.39
C TYR A 324 -7.57 11.13 8.74
N ASN A 325 -7.40 10.72 10.00
CA ASN A 325 -7.88 9.42 10.47
C ASN A 325 -9.37 9.43 10.77
N ILE A 326 -9.94 10.55 11.23
CA ILE A 326 -11.40 10.68 11.33
C ILE A 326 -12.04 10.48 9.95
N ALA A 327 -11.46 11.07 8.89
CA ALA A 327 -11.89 10.83 7.52
C ALA A 327 -11.79 9.35 7.11
N ASN A 328 -10.69 8.67 7.44
CA ASN A 328 -10.54 7.22 7.20
C ASN A 328 -11.61 6.40 7.96
N LEU A 329 -11.90 6.76 9.21
CA LEU A 329 -12.91 6.11 10.05
C LEU A 329 -14.32 6.30 9.45
N MET A 330 -14.66 7.51 9.00
CA MET A 330 -15.95 7.81 8.36
C MET A 330 -16.13 7.03 7.05
N GLY A 331 -15.11 7.04 6.17
CA GLY A 331 -15.13 6.29 4.92
C GLY A 331 -15.24 4.78 5.14
N ALA A 332 -14.49 4.22 6.10
CA ALA A 332 -14.57 2.80 6.46
C ALA A 332 -15.94 2.43 7.08
N ALA A 333 -16.48 3.26 7.96
CA ALA A 333 -17.80 3.04 8.56
C ALA A 333 -18.92 3.01 7.50
N LEU A 334 -18.84 3.90 6.51
CA LEU A 334 -19.80 3.97 5.41
C LEU A 334 -19.73 2.73 4.50
N VAL A 335 -18.51 2.29 4.15
CA VAL A 335 -18.32 1.05 3.39
C VAL A 335 -18.81 -0.17 4.18
N ALA A 336 -18.49 -0.27 5.47
CA ALA A 336 -18.93 -1.37 6.32
C ALA A 336 -20.46 -1.44 6.42
N TRP A 337 -21.14 -0.29 6.52
CA TRP A 337 -22.59 -0.21 6.47
C TRP A 337 -23.17 -0.78 5.18
N ARG A 338 -22.60 -0.39 4.01
CA ARG A 338 -23.04 -0.92 2.71
C ARG A 338 -22.75 -2.40 2.52
N LEU A 339 -21.75 -2.95 3.21
CA LEU A 339 -21.49 -4.39 3.28
C LEU A 339 -22.36 -5.12 4.32
N GLY A 340 -23.31 -4.44 4.98
CA GLY A 340 -24.24 -5.04 5.93
C GLY A 340 -23.67 -5.29 7.33
N VAL A 341 -22.55 -4.64 7.69
CA VAL A 341 -21.99 -4.75 9.05
C VAL A 341 -22.91 -4.02 10.04
N GLY A 342 -23.26 -4.69 11.13
CA GLY A 342 -24.15 -4.15 12.16
C GLY A 342 -23.60 -2.87 12.81
N ALA A 343 -24.47 -1.89 13.09
CA ALA A 343 -24.07 -0.59 13.61
C ALA A 343 -23.30 -0.68 14.95
N ASP A 344 -23.67 -1.60 15.84
CA ASP A 344 -22.96 -1.84 17.10
C ASP A 344 -21.57 -2.41 16.88
N ILE A 345 -21.38 -3.25 15.86
CA ILE A 345 -20.07 -3.81 15.50
C ILE A 345 -19.18 -2.72 14.93
N VAL A 346 -19.70 -1.87 14.04
CA VAL A 346 -18.97 -0.70 13.52
C VAL A 346 -18.50 0.17 14.69
N ARG A 347 -19.41 0.60 15.56
CA ARG A 347 -19.09 1.42 16.75
C ARG A 347 -18.02 0.75 17.62
N HIS A 348 -18.21 -0.52 17.95
CA HIS A 348 -17.29 -1.29 18.79
C HIS A 348 -15.87 -1.34 18.22
N VAL A 349 -15.73 -1.54 16.91
CA VAL A 349 -14.41 -1.56 16.26
C VAL A 349 -13.80 -0.16 16.23
N LEU A 350 -14.58 0.89 15.94
CA LEU A 350 -14.10 2.28 15.96
C LEU A 350 -13.55 2.69 17.33
N GLU A 351 -14.18 2.25 18.43
CA GLU A 351 -13.76 2.54 19.81
C GLU A 351 -12.50 1.78 20.26
N ARG A 352 -12.10 0.71 19.55
CA ARG A 352 -11.00 -0.19 19.95
C ARG A 352 -9.80 -0.18 19.02
N PHE A 353 -10.03 -0.04 17.73
CA PHE A 353 -8.97 -0.14 16.73
C PHE A 353 -7.97 0.99 16.88
N GLY A 354 -6.68 0.64 17.00
CA GLY A 354 -5.58 1.58 17.24
C GLY A 354 -5.22 1.75 18.72
N ARG A 355 -5.90 1.04 19.65
CA ARG A 355 -5.42 0.94 21.05
C ARG A 355 -4.17 0.08 21.15
N GLN A 356 -4.06 -0.94 20.30
CA GLN A 356 -2.87 -1.78 20.20
C GLN A 356 -2.01 -1.31 19.02
N HIS A 357 -0.68 -1.37 19.17
CA HIS A 357 0.23 -0.98 18.08
C HIS A 357 0.09 -1.89 16.87
N GLU A 358 -0.26 -3.16 17.09
CA GLU A 358 -0.43 -4.20 16.08
C GLU A 358 -1.70 -4.04 15.24
N ASP A 359 -2.66 -3.20 15.65
CA ASP A 359 -3.88 -2.95 14.87
C ASP A 359 -3.56 -2.28 13.54
N ASN A 360 -2.64 -1.31 13.56
CA ASN A 360 -2.27 -0.52 12.39
C ASN A 360 -0.75 -0.25 12.31
N PRO A 361 0.07 -1.30 12.17
CA PRO A 361 1.52 -1.16 12.09
C PRO A 361 1.90 -0.25 10.93
N GLY A 362 2.85 0.66 11.16
CA GLY A 362 3.25 1.63 10.15
C GLY A 362 2.44 2.93 10.14
N ARG A 363 1.30 3.02 10.82
CA ARG A 363 0.32 4.09 10.59
C ARG A 363 -0.14 4.71 11.93
N LEU A 364 0.25 5.97 12.17
CA LEU A 364 0.01 6.77 13.37
C LEU A 364 0.10 5.95 14.68
N GLN A 365 1.22 5.26 14.87
CA GLN A 365 1.47 4.60 16.15
C GLN A 365 2.06 5.60 17.14
N ARG A 366 1.54 5.55 18.37
CA ARG A 366 1.88 6.49 19.44
C ARG A 366 2.59 5.77 20.57
N TYR A 367 3.72 6.29 21.00
CA TYR A 367 4.48 5.77 22.13
C TYR A 367 4.78 6.90 23.12
N ARG A 368 4.71 6.59 24.41
CA ARG A 368 5.26 7.42 25.49
C ARG A 368 6.55 6.76 25.95
N ILE A 369 7.70 7.39 25.72
CA ILE A 369 9.01 6.83 26.05
C ILE A 369 9.75 7.85 26.91
N ARG A 370 10.21 7.46 28.11
CA ARG A 370 11.03 8.30 29.02
C ARG A 370 10.48 9.73 29.22
N GLY A 371 9.15 9.89 29.22
CA GLY A 371 8.48 11.18 29.43
C GLY A 371 8.31 12.05 28.18
N PHE A 372 8.73 11.61 26.99
CA PHE A 372 8.45 12.26 25.70
C PHE A 372 7.51 11.41 24.84
N ASP A 373 6.92 12.04 23.83
CA ASP A 373 6.00 11.41 22.90
C ASP A 373 6.70 11.05 21.58
N VAL A 374 6.36 9.89 21.02
CA VAL A 374 6.87 9.43 19.73
C VAL A 374 5.71 9.03 18.84
N LEU A 375 5.66 9.62 17.65
CA LEU A 375 4.78 9.25 16.56
C LEU A 375 5.59 8.51 15.50
N THR A 376 5.19 7.30 15.14
CA THR A 376 5.72 6.64 13.95
C THR A 376 4.61 6.49 12.91
N ASP A 377 4.92 6.81 11.67
CA ASP A 377 4.00 6.75 10.54
C ASP A 377 4.76 6.40 9.25
N TYR A 378 4.06 6.26 8.13
CA TYR A 378 4.61 5.96 6.81
C TYR A 378 4.43 7.16 5.87
N ALA A 379 4.10 8.35 6.39
CA ALA A 379 3.98 9.57 5.62
C ALA A 379 5.20 9.80 4.72
N HIS A 380 4.96 9.78 3.40
CA HIS A 380 6.00 9.82 2.37
C HIS A 380 5.79 10.94 1.34
N ASN A 381 4.71 11.71 1.44
CA ASN A 381 4.40 12.84 0.56
C ASN A 381 4.11 14.11 1.40
N PRO A 382 4.15 15.31 0.79
CA PRO A 382 3.98 16.58 1.50
C PRO A 382 2.67 16.65 2.31
N ASP A 383 1.54 16.24 1.73
CA ASP A 383 0.23 16.21 2.39
C ASP A 383 0.23 15.32 3.65
N GLY A 384 0.74 14.09 3.53
CA GLY A 384 0.81 13.13 4.62
C GLY A 384 1.74 13.59 5.74
N LEU A 385 2.90 14.17 5.40
CA LEU A 385 3.85 14.69 6.38
C LEU A 385 3.24 15.88 7.14
N GLY A 386 2.59 16.81 6.43
CA GLY A 386 1.94 17.97 7.04
C GLY A 386 0.87 17.56 8.06
N LYS A 387 0.00 16.61 7.67
CA LYS A 387 -1.04 16.05 8.56
C LYS A 387 -0.47 15.35 9.79
N LEU A 388 0.65 14.64 9.64
CA LEU A 388 1.32 13.99 10.78
C LEU A 388 1.96 15.01 11.73
N LEU A 389 2.60 16.05 11.18
CA LEU A 389 3.21 17.13 11.96
C LEU A 389 2.15 17.95 12.70
N GLU A 390 0.97 18.15 12.11
CA GLU A 390 -0.19 18.76 12.78
C GLU A 390 -0.59 17.99 14.02
N VAL A 391 -0.74 16.66 13.92
CA VAL A 391 -1.04 15.81 15.09
C VAL A 391 0.07 15.88 16.12
N GLY A 392 1.33 15.80 15.69
CA GLY A 392 2.48 15.89 16.59
C GLY A 392 2.51 17.20 17.38
N ARG A 393 2.36 18.32 16.68
CA ARG A 393 2.37 19.64 17.34
C ARG A 393 1.15 19.86 18.21
N ALA A 394 -0.03 19.38 17.83
CA ALA A 394 -1.24 19.50 18.64
C ALA A 394 -1.16 18.66 19.93
N LEU A 395 -0.56 17.46 19.86
CA LEU A 395 -0.33 16.62 21.04
C LEU A 395 0.65 17.27 22.02
N ASN A 396 1.64 17.99 21.52
CA ASN A 396 2.63 18.64 22.36
C ASN A 396 3.02 20.04 21.82
N PRO A 397 2.21 21.07 22.10
CA PRO A 397 2.39 22.40 21.53
C PRO A 397 3.71 23.08 21.93
N ASN A 398 4.17 22.80 23.15
CA ASN A 398 5.32 23.48 23.76
C ASN A 398 6.60 22.62 23.75
N GLY A 399 6.50 21.34 23.38
CA GLY A 399 7.63 20.42 23.32
C GLY A 399 8.54 20.72 22.13
N ARG A 400 9.84 20.40 22.28
CA ARG A 400 10.75 20.45 21.14
C ARG A 400 10.42 19.33 20.16
N LEU A 401 10.50 19.62 18.87
CA LEU A 401 10.12 18.71 17.80
C LEU A 401 11.36 18.12 17.12
N ALA A 402 11.52 16.81 17.15
CA ALA A 402 12.46 16.09 16.30
C ALA A 402 11.74 15.40 15.14
N LEU A 403 12.30 15.48 13.94
CA LEU A 403 11.75 14.90 12.72
C LEU A 403 12.78 14.01 12.02
N VAL A 404 12.39 12.79 11.66
CA VAL A 404 13.12 12.00 10.67
C VAL A 404 12.58 12.34 9.27
N LEU A 405 13.47 12.58 8.31
CA LEU A 405 13.07 12.96 6.95
C LEU A 405 13.89 12.19 5.91
N GLY A 406 13.22 11.76 4.85
CA GLY A 406 13.81 11.10 3.70
C GLY A 406 12.75 10.86 2.64
N GLN A 407 13.17 10.57 1.40
CA GLN A 407 12.25 10.36 0.28
C GLN A 407 12.71 9.20 -0.62
N ALA A 408 11.77 8.58 -1.33
CA ALA A 408 12.03 7.56 -2.34
C ALA A 408 12.65 8.17 -3.61
N GLY A 409 13.58 7.46 -4.25
CA GLY A 409 14.37 8.03 -5.35
C GLY A 409 13.64 8.18 -6.69
N ASN A 410 12.44 7.60 -6.83
CA ASN A 410 11.59 7.76 -8.02
C ASN A 410 10.72 9.03 -7.98
N ARG A 411 11.01 9.96 -7.07
CA ARG A 411 10.41 11.30 -7.04
C ARG A 411 11.27 12.26 -7.84
N ASP A 412 10.63 13.25 -8.46
CA ASP A 412 11.38 14.37 -9.02
C ASP A 412 11.94 15.26 -7.90
N ASN A 413 12.93 16.09 -8.23
CA ASN A 413 13.56 16.96 -7.24
C ASN A 413 12.54 17.94 -6.64
N THR A 414 11.59 18.44 -7.42
CA THR A 414 10.57 19.38 -6.95
C THR A 414 9.70 18.77 -5.84
N GLU A 415 9.26 17.53 -5.98
CA GLU A 415 8.50 16.79 -4.96
C GLU A 415 9.35 16.51 -3.71
N ILE A 416 10.64 16.22 -3.88
CA ILE A 416 11.58 16.04 -2.77
C ILE A 416 11.72 17.34 -1.96
N LEU A 417 11.88 18.47 -2.65
CA LEU A 417 12.03 19.78 -2.00
C LEU A 417 10.72 20.25 -1.36
N ALA A 418 9.57 20.00 -1.99
CA ALA A 418 8.26 20.32 -1.40
C ALA A 418 8.02 19.58 -0.07
N LEU A 419 8.53 18.34 0.07
CA LEU A 419 8.48 17.63 1.34
C LEU A 419 9.34 18.33 2.42
N ALA A 420 10.51 18.85 2.04
CA ALA A 420 11.39 19.61 2.93
C ALA A 420 10.76 20.95 3.34
N ASP A 421 10.09 21.65 2.41
CA ASP A 421 9.36 22.89 2.68
C ASP A 421 8.25 22.68 3.71
N VAL A 422 7.49 21.58 3.58
CA VAL A 422 6.51 21.20 4.60
C VAL A 422 7.20 21.01 5.95
N ALA A 423 8.31 20.27 6.03
CA ALA A 423 9.04 20.10 7.28
C ALA A 423 9.47 21.44 7.91
N LEU A 424 10.01 22.36 7.11
CA LEU A 424 10.46 23.68 7.57
C LEU A 424 9.34 24.52 8.18
N ALA A 425 8.13 24.47 7.60
CA ALA A 425 6.98 25.23 8.09
C ALA A 425 6.63 24.93 9.57
N TRP A 426 6.96 23.72 10.05
CA TRP A 426 6.72 23.27 11.42
C TRP A 426 7.87 23.55 12.41
N LYS A 427 8.95 24.19 11.93
CA LYS A 427 10.10 24.65 12.73
C LYS A 427 10.69 23.58 13.67
N PRO A 428 11.06 22.39 13.16
CA PRO A 428 11.59 21.30 13.99
C PRO A 428 12.91 21.70 14.66
N ASP A 429 13.06 21.35 15.94
CA ASP A 429 14.27 21.54 16.75
C ASP A 429 15.43 20.64 16.33
N LEU A 430 15.11 19.50 15.71
CA LEU A 430 16.07 18.59 15.09
C LEU A 430 15.46 18.00 13.82
N ILE A 431 16.21 18.00 12.72
CA ILE A 431 15.93 17.16 11.55
C ILE A 431 17.04 16.13 11.42
N VAL A 432 16.66 14.85 11.28
CA VAL A 432 17.58 13.76 10.97
C VAL A 432 17.24 13.21 9.59
N LEU A 433 18.12 13.46 8.63
CA LEU A 433 18.00 13.00 7.26
C LEU A 433 18.41 11.53 7.14
N LYS A 434 17.74 10.79 6.27
CA LYS A 434 18.07 9.39 5.98
C LYS A 434 17.81 9.00 4.53
N ASP A 435 18.52 7.99 4.08
CA ASP A 435 18.13 7.24 2.89
C ASP A 435 16.95 6.30 3.19
N LEU A 436 16.12 6.04 2.18
CA LEU A 436 15.13 4.97 2.23
C LEU A 436 15.75 3.72 1.60
N GLN A 437 16.54 3.00 2.39
CA GLN A 437 17.17 1.74 1.97
C GLN A 437 16.09 0.76 1.45
N GLY A 438 16.21 0.33 0.19
CA GLY A 438 15.20 -0.46 -0.54
C GLY A 438 14.31 0.35 -1.49
N TYR A 439 14.34 1.68 -1.42
CA TYR A 439 13.58 2.60 -2.27
C TYR A 439 14.47 3.64 -2.98
N MET A 440 15.74 3.29 -3.22
CA MET A 440 16.69 4.14 -3.95
C MET A 440 16.29 4.39 -5.40
N ARG A 441 15.63 3.40 -6.03
CA ARG A 441 14.95 3.54 -7.35
C ARG A 441 15.79 4.22 -8.44
N GLY A 442 17.08 3.89 -8.51
CA GLY A 442 18.02 4.41 -9.51
C GLY A 442 18.86 5.61 -9.05
N ARG A 443 18.55 6.21 -7.90
CA ARG A 443 19.35 7.27 -7.28
C ARG A 443 20.53 6.70 -6.50
N ALA A 444 21.61 7.45 -6.42
CA ALA A 444 22.80 7.08 -5.66
C ALA A 444 22.54 7.19 -4.15
N PHE A 445 23.32 6.42 -3.38
CA PHE A 445 23.28 6.50 -1.93
C PHE A 445 23.68 7.89 -1.42
N GLY A 446 22.91 8.47 -0.50
CA GLY A 446 23.15 9.80 0.04
C GLY A 446 22.72 10.96 -0.87
N GLU A 447 22.32 10.70 -2.12
CA GLU A 447 21.91 11.74 -3.06
C GLU A 447 20.67 12.51 -2.56
N ILE A 448 19.63 11.78 -2.15
CA ILE A 448 18.38 12.38 -1.68
C ILE A 448 18.57 13.14 -0.34
N PRO A 449 19.22 12.56 0.69
CA PRO A 449 19.58 13.32 1.88
C PRO A 449 20.40 14.57 1.58
N HIS A 450 21.34 14.50 0.65
CA HIS A 450 22.14 15.67 0.28
C HIS A 450 21.30 16.77 -0.37
N LEU A 451 20.40 16.43 -1.31
CA LEU A 451 19.48 17.39 -1.92
C LEU A 451 18.59 18.08 -0.87
N ILE A 452 18.01 17.30 0.05
CA ILE A 452 17.20 17.85 1.14
C ILE A 452 18.06 18.74 2.05
N ARG A 453 19.28 18.30 2.40
CA ARG A 453 20.20 19.06 3.25
C ARG A 453 20.50 20.43 2.69
N GLU A 454 20.94 20.51 1.44
CA GLU A 454 21.33 21.78 0.81
C GLU A 454 20.13 22.73 0.78
N HIS A 455 18.95 22.24 0.40
CA HIS A 455 17.73 23.05 0.39
C HIS A 455 17.34 23.58 1.78
N LEU A 456 17.45 22.76 2.83
CA LEU A 456 17.19 23.20 4.21
C LEU A 456 18.16 24.32 4.62
N LEU A 457 19.45 24.21 4.26
CA LEU A 457 20.46 25.22 4.57
C LEU A 457 20.24 26.51 3.78
N ASP A 458 19.91 26.41 2.49
CA ASP A 458 19.58 27.56 1.63
C ASP A 458 18.34 28.32 2.15
N CYS A 459 17.40 27.61 2.76
CA CYS A 459 16.24 28.19 3.45
C CYS A 459 16.57 28.73 4.86
N GLY A 460 17.82 28.71 5.28
CA GLY A 460 18.29 29.26 6.56
C GLY A 460 18.10 28.37 7.78
N PHE A 461 17.90 27.06 7.60
CA PHE A 461 17.87 26.12 8.72
C PHE A 461 19.26 26.00 9.36
N ASP A 462 19.32 26.00 10.70
CA ASP A 462 20.60 25.92 11.42
C ASP A 462 21.24 24.54 11.25
N GLU A 463 22.45 24.52 10.68
CA GLU A 463 23.24 23.31 10.46
C GLU A 463 23.45 22.50 11.76
N LYS A 464 23.51 23.16 12.92
CA LYS A 464 23.66 22.48 14.23
C LYS A 464 22.42 21.67 14.63
N ARG A 465 21.27 21.97 14.03
CA ARG A 465 19.98 21.27 14.22
C ARG A 465 19.73 20.24 13.13
N LEU A 466 20.70 20.00 12.26
CA LEU A 466 20.62 19.02 11.18
C LEU A 466 21.58 17.86 11.44
N ARG A 467 21.09 16.64 11.25
CA ARG A 467 21.91 15.43 11.25
C ARG A 467 21.58 14.60 10.01
N GLN A 468 22.52 13.77 9.60
CA GLN A 468 22.32 12.83 8.50
C GLN A 468 22.82 11.47 8.95
N GLU A 469 21.95 10.47 8.83
CA GLU A 469 22.23 9.09 9.15
C GLU A 469 21.96 8.22 7.94
N GLN A 470 22.76 7.18 7.75
CA GLN A 470 22.66 6.32 6.58
C GLN A 470 21.46 5.37 6.64
N ALA A 471 21.28 4.73 7.79
CA ALA A 471 20.20 3.77 8.00
C ALA A 471 19.04 4.43 8.77
N GLU A 472 17.82 4.04 8.41
CA GLU A 472 16.60 4.55 9.07
C GLU A 472 16.61 4.28 10.58
N ILE A 473 17.13 3.13 11.02
CA ILE A 473 17.23 2.78 12.43
C ILE A 473 18.19 3.73 13.18
N ASP A 474 19.28 4.14 12.54
CA ASP A 474 20.25 5.05 13.14
C ASP A 474 19.67 6.47 13.23
N ALA A 475 18.89 6.90 12.23
CA ALA A 475 18.14 8.15 12.28
C ALA A 475 17.12 8.17 13.45
N VAL A 476 16.37 7.08 13.62
CA VAL A 476 15.45 6.91 14.75
C VAL A 476 16.20 6.94 16.08
N ARG A 477 17.36 6.25 16.18
CA ARG A 477 18.19 6.25 17.38
C ARG A 477 18.70 7.66 17.71
N ALA A 478 19.17 8.41 16.71
CA ALA A 478 19.65 9.78 16.89
C ALA A 478 18.57 10.71 17.47
N CYS A 479 17.31 10.58 17.01
CA CYS A 479 16.19 11.30 17.58
C CYS A 479 15.91 10.88 19.04
N LEU A 480 15.91 9.58 19.33
CA LEU A 480 15.70 9.07 20.70
C LEU A 480 16.80 9.57 21.65
N ASP A 481 18.05 9.60 21.22
CA ASP A 481 19.18 10.04 22.05
C ASP A 481 19.20 11.55 22.30
N TRP A 482 18.58 12.33 21.41
CA TRP A 482 18.42 13.78 21.56
C TRP A 482 17.25 14.18 22.48
N ALA A 483 16.24 13.31 22.62
CA ALA A 483 14.99 13.61 23.28
C ALA A 483 15.12 13.74 24.81
N ASN A 484 14.48 14.77 25.36
CA ASN A 484 14.26 15.00 26.78
C ASN A 484 12.78 14.82 27.13
N PRO A 485 12.42 14.58 28.41
CA PRO A 485 11.03 14.58 28.85
C PRO A 485 10.29 15.85 28.38
N GLY A 486 9.09 15.67 27.83
CA GLY A 486 8.31 16.77 27.27
C GLY A 486 8.59 17.10 25.81
N ASP A 487 9.49 16.41 25.12
CA ASP A 487 9.68 16.55 23.67
C ASP A 487 8.66 15.72 22.86
N ILE A 488 8.58 15.97 21.55
CA ILE A 488 7.81 15.18 20.58
C ILE A 488 8.69 14.78 19.40
N LEU A 489 8.70 13.48 19.10
CA LEU A 489 9.42 12.89 17.98
C LEU A 489 8.42 12.44 16.92
N VAL A 490 8.55 12.97 15.71
CA VAL A 490 7.77 12.57 14.54
C VAL A 490 8.68 11.78 13.61
N LEU A 491 8.41 10.48 13.48
CA LEU A 491 9.31 9.52 12.85
C LEU A 491 8.61 8.81 11.67
N PRO A 492 8.60 9.42 10.47
CA PRO A 492 8.30 8.72 9.23
C PRO A 492 9.27 7.56 8.99
N VAL A 493 8.78 6.33 9.11
CA VAL A 493 9.54 5.08 9.00
C VAL A 493 8.95 4.18 7.91
N HIS A 494 9.82 3.64 7.07
CA HIS A 494 9.46 2.92 5.85
C HIS A 494 10.11 1.54 5.81
N ALA A 495 11.25 1.36 6.49
CA ALA A 495 11.88 0.08 6.62
C ALA A 495 11.04 -0.79 7.56
N ALA A 496 10.68 -1.98 7.08
CA ALA A 496 9.83 -2.89 7.82
C ALA A 496 10.51 -3.52 9.06
N THR A 497 11.74 -3.11 9.38
CA THR A 497 12.51 -3.44 10.60
C THR A 497 12.49 -2.31 11.65
N ALA A 498 12.22 -1.06 11.27
CA ALA A 498 12.36 0.09 12.16
C ALA A 498 11.36 0.06 13.33
N GLN A 499 10.10 -0.30 13.06
CA GLN A 499 9.09 -0.39 14.11
C GLN A 499 9.32 -1.53 15.09
N PRO A 500 9.56 -2.79 14.65
CA PRO A 500 9.98 -3.86 15.58
C PRO A 500 11.22 -3.47 16.39
N TRP A 501 12.18 -2.76 15.79
CA TRP A 501 13.36 -2.28 16.49
C TRP A 501 13.02 -1.26 17.58
N LEU A 502 12.20 -0.25 17.27
CA LEU A 502 11.74 0.76 18.23
C LEU A 502 11.01 0.08 19.41
N LEU A 503 10.09 -0.83 19.11
CA LEU A 503 9.37 -1.60 20.12
C LEU A 503 10.34 -2.33 21.05
N ARG A 504 11.34 -3.04 20.51
CA ARG A 504 12.30 -3.81 21.34
C ARG A 504 13.25 -2.92 22.15
N ASN A 505 13.59 -1.73 21.65
CA ASN A 505 14.64 -0.88 22.23
C ASN A 505 14.14 0.36 22.97
N ARG A 506 12.82 0.58 23.04
CA ARG A 506 12.21 1.72 23.74
C ARG A 506 12.61 1.84 25.22
N CYS A 507 13.03 0.74 25.84
CA CYS A 507 13.45 0.70 27.24
C CYS A 507 14.98 0.67 27.45
N SER A 508 15.78 0.45 26.40
CA SER A 508 17.22 0.12 26.52
C SER A 508 18.16 1.24 26.09
N THR A 509 17.68 2.32 25.46
CA THR A 509 18.53 3.45 25.08
C THR A 509 18.98 4.21 26.33
N ARG A 510 20.19 3.90 26.80
CA ARG A 510 20.86 4.64 27.88
C ARG A 510 21.29 6.01 27.37
N VAL A 511 21.06 7.03 28.19
CA VAL A 511 21.79 8.30 28.11
C VAL A 511 23.27 7.97 28.20
N ALA A 512 23.99 8.08 27.09
CA ALA A 512 25.44 8.04 27.11
C ALA A 512 25.94 9.33 27.79
N SER A 513 26.09 9.29 29.11
CA SER A 513 26.90 10.28 29.82
C SER A 513 28.32 10.18 29.26
N ARG A 514 28.72 11.14 28.43
CA ARG A 514 30.13 11.32 28.05
C ARG A 514 30.90 11.74 29.31
N THR A 515 31.38 10.78 30.08
CA THR A 515 32.49 11.00 31.01
C THR A 515 33.79 10.77 30.25
N HIS A 516 34.59 11.84 30.14
CA HIS A 516 35.97 11.76 29.67
C HIS A 516 36.77 10.71 30.45
N PRO A 517 37.57 9.84 29.81
CA PRO A 517 38.55 9.05 30.52
C PRO A 517 39.80 9.91 30.74
N GLY A 518 39.92 10.48 31.93
CA GLY A 518 41.17 11.02 32.46
C GLY A 518 41.88 9.97 33.30
N HIS A 519 43.13 9.67 32.90
CA HIS A 519 44.24 9.07 33.64
C HIS A 519 44.07 7.70 34.34
N GLY A 520 45.00 6.80 34.00
CA GLY A 520 44.98 5.39 34.34
C GLY A 520 45.54 5.02 35.71
N VAL A 521 45.30 3.75 36.05
CA VAL A 521 46.06 2.95 37.02
C VAL A 521 45.97 1.49 36.55
N GLU A 522 47.12 0.85 36.29
CA GLU A 522 47.25 -0.58 35.98
C GLU A 522 46.89 -1.48 37.18
N PRO A 523 46.35 -2.69 36.98
CA PRO A 523 46.33 -3.72 38.01
C PRO A 523 47.54 -4.67 37.87
N PRO A 524 48.07 -5.25 38.98
CA PRO A 524 49.26 -6.10 38.95
C PRO A 524 48.93 -7.54 38.54
N PRO A 525 49.92 -8.34 38.09
CA PRO A 525 49.70 -9.71 37.66
C PRO A 525 49.75 -10.68 38.85
N SER A 526 48.97 -11.76 38.80
CA SER A 526 49.19 -12.92 39.66
C SER A 526 49.16 -14.23 38.89
N ARG A 527 50.02 -15.14 39.36
CA ARG A 527 50.58 -16.32 38.69
C ARG A 527 49.78 -17.60 39.01
N PHE A 528 49.87 -18.53 38.06
CA PHE A 528 49.96 -20.01 38.18
C PHE A 528 49.28 -20.76 39.34
N GLY A 529 48.52 -21.80 38.97
CA GLY A 529 48.21 -22.95 39.83
C GLY A 529 47.48 -24.06 39.07
N THR A 530 48.19 -25.13 38.72
CA THR A 530 47.74 -26.34 38.03
C THR A 530 47.12 -27.40 38.94
N ALA A 531 46.35 -28.31 38.30
CA ALA A 531 46.11 -29.73 38.63
C ALA A 531 44.85 -30.12 39.43
N GLY A 532 44.18 -31.19 38.97
CA GLY A 532 43.26 -31.99 39.78
C GLY A 532 42.12 -32.68 39.03
N SER A 533 42.39 -33.86 38.46
CA SER A 533 41.42 -34.80 37.85
C SER A 533 40.49 -35.50 38.86
N SER A 534 39.39 -36.08 38.35
CA SER A 534 38.65 -37.31 38.79
C SER A 534 37.16 -37.04 39.07
N VAL A 535 36.16 -37.90 38.85
CA VAL A 535 35.97 -39.25 38.26
C VAL A 535 34.43 -39.40 38.16
N LEU A 536 33.93 -40.08 37.11
CA LEU A 536 32.52 -40.50 36.97
C LEU A 536 32.17 -41.68 37.91
N PRO A 537 30.88 -41.96 38.15
CA PRO A 537 30.36 -43.19 37.53
C PRO A 537 28.93 -43.11 36.97
N LYS A 538 28.67 -44.10 36.11
CA LYS A 538 27.51 -44.37 35.24
C LYS A 538 26.31 -45.03 35.95
N GLY A 539 25.14 -44.89 35.31
CA GLY A 539 24.04 -45.88 35.26
C GLY A 539 22.90 -45.36 34.34
N SER A 540 22.82 -45.75 33.05
CA SER A 540 22.02 -46.86 32.44
C SER A 540 20.54 -46.87 32.88
N ARG A 541 19.49 -46.83 32.04
CA ARG A 541 19.13 -47.51 30.77
C ARG A 541 18.01 -46.70 30.07
N SER A 542 18.09 -46.27 28.81
CA SER A 542 17.69 -46.92 27.52
C SER A 542 16.20 -47.31 27.35
N ALA A 543 15.47 -46.57 26.50
CA ALA A 543 14.66 -47.08 25.38
C ALA A 543 14.24 -45.92 24.44
N PRO A 544 14.07 -46.14 23.12
CA PRO A 544 14.29 -45.11 22.09
C PRO A 544 13.00 -44.51 21.50
N ALA A 545 13.02 -43.22 21.22
CA ALA A 545 12.03 -42.55 20.37
C ALA A 545 12.48 -42.61 18.90
N THR A 546 11.67 -43.26 18.08
CA THR A 546 11.75 -43.32 16.62
C THR A 546 11.62 -41.91 16.02
N SER A 547 12.71 -41.38 15.45
CA SER A 547 12.69 -40.23 14.56
C SER A 547 12.42 -40.70 13.12
N MET A 548 11.22 -40.42 12.62
CA MET A 548 10.99 -40.45 11.17
C MET A 548 11.59 -39.20 10.55
N VAL A 549 12.62 -39.44 9.74
CA VAL A 549 13.27 -38.48 8.85
C VAL A 549 12.31 -38.22 7.68
N SER A 550 11.73 -37.03 7.61
CA SER A 550 11.10 -36.53 6.38
C SER A 550 12.19 -35.92 5.50
N PRO A 551 12.23 -36.25 4.19
CA PRO A 551 13.27 -35.76 3.29
C PRO A 551 13.14 -34.25 3.06
N GLY A 552 14.22 -33.53 3.33
CA GLY A 552 14.36 -32.11 3.03
C GLY A 552 14.30 -31.86 1.53
N ILE A 553 13.33 -31.06 1.11
CA ILE A 553 13.32 -30.44 -0.21
C ILE A 553 14.34 -29.31 -0.17
N ALA A 554 15.45 -29.49 -0.88
CA ALA A 554 16.44 -28.46 -1.11
C ALA A 554 15.82 -27.32 -1.94
N LEU A 555 15.84 -26.11 -1.38
CA LEU A 555 15.55 -24.87 -2.10
C LEU A 555 16.74 -24.56 -3.01
N PRO A 556 16.56 -24.41 -4.34
CA PRO A 556 17.65 -24.00 -5.20
C PRO A 556 18.00 -22.53 -4.98
N SER A 557 19.31 -22.29 -4.99
CA SER A 557 20.01 -21.01 -4.91
C SER A 557 19.51 -19.98 -5.91
N GLN A 558 19.52 -18.71 -5.48
CA GLN A 558 19.23 -17.54 -6.29
C GLN A 558 20.04 -17.53 -7.60
N ALA A 559 19.32 -17.74 -8.70
CA ALA A 559 19.73 -17.34 -10.04
C ALA A 559 18.65 -16.37 -10.57
N SER A 560 19.11 -15.27 -11.16
CA SER A 560 18.30 -14.19 -11.71
C SER A 560 17.26 -14.70 -12.71
N ILE A 561 15.98 -14.71 -12.30
CA ILE A 561 14.84 -14.93 -13.20
C ILE A 561 14.41 -13.56 -13.71
N ALA A 562 14.56 -13.36 -15.03
CA ALA A 562 13.99 -12.22 -15.75
C ALA A 562 12.47 -12.26 -15.61
N THR A 563 11.89 -11.20 -15.04
CA THR A 563 10.44 -11.07 -14.89
C THR A 563 9.79 -10.75 -16.23
N SER A 564 9.02 -11.69 -16.77
CA SER A 564 8.09 -11.47 -17.89
C SER A 564 6.96 -10.50 -17.47
N PRO A 565 6.58 -9.50 -18.28
CA PRO A 565 5.48 -8.60 -17.97
C PRO A 565 4.21 -8.98 -18.76
N SER A 566 3.23 -9.59 -18.09
CA SER A 566 1.86 -9.63 -18.63
C SER A 566 0.84 -9.61 -17.49
N ALA A 567 0.01 -8.57 -17.45
CA ALA A 567 -1.19 -8.52 -16.62
C ALA A 567 -2.18 -7.53 -17.23
N GLY A 568 -3.21 -8.08 -17.88
CA GLY A 568 -4.61 -7.61 -17.82
C GLY A 568 -4.93 -6.13 -18.05
N ARG A 569 -5.00 -5.78 -19.35
CA ARG A 569 -5.56 -4.57 -19.99
C ARG A 569 -4.84 -3.22 -19.77
N GLN A 570 -4.55 -2.63 -20.93
CA GLN A 570 -3.50 -1.65 -21.27
C GLN A 570 -2.09 -2.24 -21.20
N VAL A 571 -1.59 -2.64 -22.36
CA VAL A 571 -0.14 -2.77 -22.58
C VAL A 571 0.44 -1.36 -22.58
N VAL A 572 1.40 -1.11 -21.70
CA VAL A 572 2.06 0.20 -21.57
C VAL A 572 3.51 0.06 -21.95
N THR A 573 3.89 0.55 -23.12
CA THR A 573 5.29 0.81 -23.48
C THR A 573 5.53 2.32 -23.34
N ARG A 574 6.58 2.73 -22.61
CA ARG A 574 6.84 4.14 -22.24
C ARG A 574 8.16 4.66 -22.83
N ALA A 575 8.12 5.90 -23.32
CA ALA A 575 9.27 6.77 -23.50
C ALA A 575 9.61 7.53 -22.20
N VAL A 576 10.86 7.44 -21.74
CA VAL A 576 11.46 8.42 -20.82
C VAL A 576 12.65 9.02 -21.56
N HIS A 577 12.54 10.27 -22.01
CA HIS A 577 13.72 11.04 -22.38
C HIS A 577 14.12 11.94 -21.22
N GLU A 578 15.37 11.82 -20.80
CA GLU A 578 16.10 12.94 -20.19
C GLU A 578 16.34 14.00 -21.28
N PRO A 579 16.27 15.30 -20.94
CA PRO A 579 16.68 16.34 -21.85
C PRO A 579 18.20 16.22 -22.06
N ILE A 580 18.62 15.78 -23.25
CA ILE A 580 19.97 16.08 -23.74
C ILE A 580 19.89 17.52 -24.24
N GLY A 581 20.72 18.39 -23.65
CA GLY A 581 20.62 19.85 -23.68
C GLY A 581 20.76 20.53 -25.03
#